data_AF-A0A543BBT5-F1
#
_entry.id   AF-A0A543BBT5-F1
#
_cell.length_a   1.000
_cell.length_b   1.000
_cell.length_c   1.000
_cell.angle_alpha   90.00
_cell.angle_beta   90.00
_cell.angle_gamma   90.00
#
_symmetry.space_group_name_H-M   'P 1'
#
loop_
_entity.id
_entity.type
_entity.pdbx_description
1 polymer ?
#
loop_
_entity_poly.entity_id
_entity_poly.type
_entity_poly.pdbx_seq_one_letter_code
_entity_poly.pdbx_strand_id
1 'polypeptide(L)' 'MSVMTAIEPTLVRRRVQDALDDAVLRFDGWWLVLLAALLVFGVAFLASLALWCFFSNGGRRFSGSWKWGKSGVSVWLECL' A
#
# COMPACT_ATOMS: atom_id res chain seq x y z
N MET A 1 -8.84 54.82 2.77
CA MET A 1 -9.85 53.77 3.05
C MET A 1 -9.73 52.71 1.95
N SER A 2 -9.90 51.42 2.28
CA SER A 2 -9.95 50.26 1.36
C SER A 2 -8.70 49.44 1.06
N VAL A 3 -7.83 49.22 2.05
CA VAL A 3 -6.87 48.08 2.01
C VAL A 3 -7.52 46.79 2.53
N MET A 4 -8.54 46.89 3.39
CA MET A 4 -9.18 45.73 4.03
C MET A 4 -10.06 44.87 3.10
N THR A 5 -10.64 45.42 2.03
CA THR A 5 -11.58 44.69 1.16
C THR A 5 -10.91 43.75 0.16
N ALA A 6 -9.60 43.90 -0.10
CA ALA A 6 -8.85 43.01 -1.00
C ALA A 6 -8.30 41.76 -0.28
N ILE A 7 -8.20 41.80 1.05
CA ILE A 7 -7.53 40.76 1.85
C ILE A 7 -8.51 39.61 2.19
N GLU A 8 -9.79 39.91 2.43
CA GLU A 8 -10.82 38.91 2.75
C GLU A 8 -10.90 37.71 1.78
N PRO A 9 -11.01 37.89 0.44
CA PRO A 9 -11.15 36.73 -0.46
C PRO A 9 -9.89 35.86 -0.50
N THR A 10 -8.72 36.43 -0.24
CA THR A 10 -7.44 35.68 -0.26
C THR A 10 -7.24 34.87 1.03
N LEU A 11 -7.63 35.40 2.18
CA LEU A 11 -7.56 34.69 3.46
C LEU A 11 -8.59 33.56 3.56
N VAL A 12 -9.80 33.78 3.04
CA VAL A 12 -10.82 32.73 2.97
C VAL A 12 -10.36 31.61 2.05
N ARG A 13 -9.81 31.94 0.87
CA ARG A 13 -9.27 30.94 -0.05
C ARG A 13 -8.14 30.12 0.57
N ARG A 14 -7.18 30.76 1.25
CA ARG A 14 -6.09 30.04 1.92
C ARG A 14 -6.59 29.13 3.04
N ARG A 15 -7.52 29.58 3.89
CA ARG A 15 -8.10 28.73 4.93
C ARG A 15 -8.83 27.52 4.37
N VAL A 16 -9.51 27.66 3.24
CA VAL A 16 -10.16 26.53 2.56
C VAL A 16 -9.12 25.57 1.96
N GLN A 17 -8.03 26.09 1.38
CA GLN A 17 -6.93 25.24 0.90
C GLN A 17 -6.25 24.49 2.04
N ASP A 18 -5.90 25.15 3.14
CA ASP A 18 -5.26 24.51 4.30
C ASP A 18 -6.16 23.42 4.91
N ALA A 19 -7.48 23.63 4.97
CA ALA A 19 -8.42 22.63 5.47
C ALA A 19 -8.60 21.44 4.53
N LEU A 20 -8.53 21.67 3.22
CA LEU A 20 -8.55 20.60 2.21
C LEU A 20 -7.25 19.80 2.22
N ASP A 21 -6.09 20.48 2.30
CA ASP A 21 -4.78 19.84 2.37
C ASP A 21 -4.67 18.98 3.65
N ASP A 22 -5.14 19.46 4.80
CA ASP A 22 -5.19 18.70 6.06
C ASP A 22 -6.12 17.47 5.97
N ALA A 23 -7.27 17.61 5.29
CA ALA A 23 -8.19 16.50 5.05
C ALA A 23 -7.59 15.45 4.12
N VAL A 24 -6.94 15.86 3.03
CA VAL A 24 -6.27 14.97 2.06
C VAL A 24 -5.13 14.22 2.73
N LEU A 25 -4.26 14.90 3.48
CA LEU A 25 -3.18 14.29 4.26
C LEU A 25 -3.67 13.18 5.19
N ARG A 26 -4.85 13.36 5.80
CA ARG A 26 -5.43 12.41 6.75
C ARG A 26 -6.01 11.17 6.06
N PHE A 27 -6.58 11.32 4.87
CA PHE A 27 -7.07 10.21 4.06
C PHE A 27 -5.94 9.45 3.34
N ASP A 28 -4.96 10.15 2.78
CA ASP A 28 -3.80 9.54 2.12
C ASP A 28 -2.85 8.86 3.11
N GLY A 29 -2.64 9.45 4.29
CA GLY A 29 -1.70 8.91 5.28
C GLY A 29 -2.04 7.48 5.69
N TRP A 30 -3.32 7.17 5.92
CA TRP A 30 -3.73 5.81 6.31
C TRP A 30 -3.72 4.83 5.15
N TRP A 31 -3.97 5.30 3.93
CA TRP A 31 -3.87 4.49 2.71
C TRP A 31 -2.44 3.99 2.49
N LEU A 32 -1.43 4.84 2.69
CA LEU A 32 -0.03 4.44 2.63
C LEU A 32 0.31 3.39 3.70
N VAL A 33 -0.21 3.53 4.92
CA VAL A 33 -0.01 2.53 5.99
C VAL A 33 -0.62 1.18 5.60
N LEU A 34 -1.83 1.17 5.02
CA LEU A 34 -2.49 -0.05 4.55
C LEU A 34 -1.67 -0.72 3.42
N LEU A 35 -1.18 0.04 2.44
CA LEU A 35 -0.30 -0.47 1.39
C LEU A 35 1.00 -1.04 1.95
N ALA A 36 1.62 -0.35 2.91
CA ALA A 36 2.83 -0.83 3.58
C ALA A 36 2.55 -2.15 4.31
N ALA A 37 1.43 -2.26 5.03
CA ALA A 37 1.02 -3.49 5.69
C ALA A 37 0.81 -4.64 4.69
N LEU A 38 0.11 -4.41 3.57
CA LEU A 38 -0.09 -5.41 2.51
C LEU A 38 1.24 -5.90 1.92
N LEU A 39 2.19 -4.99 1.68
CA LEU A 39 3.52 -5.33 1.19
C LEU A 39 4.30 -6.19 2.20
N VAL A 40 4.29 -5.80 3.47
CA VAL A 40 4.92 -6.58 4.54
C VAL A 40 4.32 -7.98 4.64
N PHE A 41 2.98 -8.10 4.61
CA PHE A 41 2.31 -9.39 4.60
C PHE A 41 2.66 -10.23 3.37
N GLY A 42 2.71 -9.62 2.17
CA GLY A 42 3.10 -10.29 0.94
C GLY A 42 4.53 -10.83 0.99
N VAL A 43 5.48 -10.02 1.45
CA VAL A 43 6.88 -10.44 1.59
C VAL A 43 7.04 -11.51 2.68
N ALA A 44 6.37 -11.36 3.83
CA ALA A 44 6.41 -12.34 4.91
C ALA A 44 5.84 -13.70 4.46
N PHE A 45 4.77 -13.69 3.66
CA PHE A 45 4.18 -14.91 3.11
C PHE A 45 5.16 -15.61 2.15
N LEU A 46 5.77 -14.87 1.21
CA LEU A 46 6.78 -15.42 0.30
C LEU A 46 8.02 -15.95 1.05
N ALA A 47 8.50 -15.23 2.06
CA ALA A 47 9.62 -15.66 2.89
C ALA A 47 9.30 -16.95 3.66
N SER A 48 8.09 -17.05 4.22
CA SER A 48 7.63 -18.25 4.93
C SER A 48 7.58 -19.48 4.01
N LEU A 49 7.12 -19.31 2.77
CA LEU A 49 7.12 -20.36 1.75
C LEU A 49 8.55 -20.79 1.35
N ALA A 50 9.46 -19.83 1.21
CA ALA A 50 10.87 -20.11 0.93
C ALA A 50 11.55 -20.86 2.09
N LEU A 51 11.29 -20.45 3.33
CA LEU A 51 11.75 -21.14 4.54
C LEU A 51 11.22 -22.59 4.59
N TRP A 52 9.95 -22.79 4.27
CA TRP A 52 9.36 -24.12 4.21
C TRP A 52 10.06 -25.02 3.20
N CYS A 53 10.30 -24.54 1.96
CA CYS A 53 11.06 -25.29 0.97
C CYS A 53 12.50 -25.58 1.44
N PHE A 54 13.15 -24.63 2.09
CA PHE A 54 14.52 -24.80 2.56
C PHE A 54 14.62 -25.88 3.65
N PHE A 55 13.76 -25.84 4.67
CA PHE A 55 13.80 -26.78 5.79
C PHE A 55 13.21 -28.15 5.46
N SER A 56 12.08 -28.21 4.75
CA SER A 56 11.37 -29.46 4.52
C SER A 56 11.94 -30.28 3.36
N ASN A 57 12.63 -29.64 2.41
CA ASN A 57 13.06 -30.28 1.16
C ASN A 57 14.58 -30.23 0.92
N GLY A 58 15.38 -30.00 1.97
CA GLY A 58 16.84 -30.18 1.91
C GLY A 58 17.59 -29.06 1.18
N GLY A 59 17.16 -27.80 1.35
CA GLY A 59 17.85 -26.63 0.77
C GLY A 59 17.41 -26.24 -0.65
N ARG A 60 16.28 -26.77 -1.10
CA ARG A 60 15.68 -26.50 -2.40
C ARG A 60 15.14 -25.08 -2.53
N ARG A 61 15.17 -24.51 -3.74
CA ARG A 61 14.73 -23.14 -4.02
C ARG A 61 13.21 -23.08 -4.20
N PHE A 62 12.62 -21.98 -3.76
CA PHE A 62 11.21 -21.68 -3.98
C PHE A 62 10.96 -21.25 -5.44
N SER A 63 10.09 -21.99 -6.14
CA SER A 63 9.52 -21.63 -7.44
C SER A 63 7.99 -21.54 -7.29
N GLY A 64 7.38 -20.50 -7.85
CA GLY A 64 5.95 -20.26 -7.72
C GLY A 64 5.34 -19.88 -9.06
N SER A 65 4.26 -20.56 -9.45
CA SER A 65 3.47 -20.25 -10.64
C SER A 65 2.09 -19.76 -10.20
N TRP A 66 1.75 -18.52 -10.59
CA TRP A 66 0.46 -17.92 -10.31
C TRP A 66 -0.41 -17.89 -11.56
N LYS A 67 -1.43 -18.75 -11.59
CA LYS A 67 -2.40 -18.80 -12.67
C LYS A 67 -3.73 -18.20 -12.22
N TRP A 68 -4.11 -17.12 -12.89
CA TRP A 68 -5.38 -16.44 -12.74
C TRP A 68 -6.37 -17.01 -13.76
N GLY A 69 -7.38 -17.75 -13.29
CA GLY A 69 -8.45 -18.30 -14.12
C GLY A 69 -9.80 -17.66 -13.78
N LYS A 70 -10.75 -17.72 -14.71
CA LYS A 70 -12.12 -17.19 -14.50
C LYS A 70 -12.88 -17.88 -13.35
N SER A 71 -12.46 -19.07 -12.93
CA SER A 71 -13.07 -19.85 -11.83
C SER A 71 -12.27 -19.82 -10.52
N GLY A 72 -11.14 -19.11 -10.46
CA GLY A 72 -10.34 -19.02 -9.24
C GLY A 72 -8.87 -18.70 -9.46
N VAL A 73 -8.18 -18.45 -8.34
CA VAL A 73 -6.73 -18.26 -8.29
C VAL A 73 -6.10 -19.59 -7.90
N SER A 74 -5.27 -20.14 -8.79
CA SER A 74 -4.47 -21.33 -8.48
C SER A 74 -3.02 -20.92 -8.23
N VAL A 75 -2.51 -21.32 -7.05
CA VAL A 75 -1.13 -21.07 -6.64
C VAL A 75 -0.41 -22.40 -6.61
N TRP A 76 0.57 -22.56 -7.48
CA TRP A 76 1.46 -23.71 -7.49
C TRP A 76 2.76 -23.33 -6.83
N LEU A 77 3.11 -24.08 -5.77
CA LEU A 77 4.31 -23.89 -4.97
C LEU A 77 5.20 -25.10 -5.22
N GLU A 78 6.33 -24.89 -5.89
CA GLU A 78 7.31 -25.92 -6.23
C GLU A 78 8.59 -25.65 -5.45
N CYS A 79 9.14 -26.68 -4.79
CA CYS A 79 10.45 -26.62 -4.18
C CYS A 79 11.45 -27.36 -5.07
N LEU A 80 12.31 -26.63 -5.78
CA LEU A 80 13.29 -27.15 -6.74
C LEU A 80 14.60 -27.58 -6.10
#